data_AF-A0A0D0D4P2-F1
#
_entry.id   AF-A0A0D0D4P2-F1
#
_cell.length_a   1.000
_cell.length_b   1.000
_cell.length_c   1.000
_cell.angle_alpha   90.00
_cell.angle_beta   90.00
_cell.angle_gamma   90.00
#
_symmetry.space_group_name_H-M   'P 1'
#
loop_
_entity.id
_entity.type
_entity.pdbx_description
1 polymer ?
#
loop_
_entity_poly.entity_id
_entity_poly.type
_entity_poly.pdbx_seq_one_letter_code
_entity_poly.pdbx_strand_id
1 'polypeptide(L)'
;KKAAHWTVKEETAFLGFLQGKLSKFSDGNFRKPEFTAAANFLMAKFPLCSINGEMAGEKTLEMCNCKLKSFRQSYHNVVDLKNASGFMYCNKLGAGIVDDTKEIWT
;
A
#
# COMPACT_ATOMS: atom_id res chain seq x y z
N LYS A 1 -21.37 -8.60 0.50
CA LYS A 1 -20.23 -8.46 1.45
C LYS A 1 -19.95 -6.97 1.58
N LYS A 2 -20.01 -6.38 2.80
CA LYS A 2 -19.76 -4.92 2.96
C LYS A 2 -18.29 -4.60 2.67
N ALA A 3 -18.04 -3.42 2.09
CA ALA A 3 -16.68 -3.00 1.79
C ALA A 3 -15.90 -2.72 3.09
N ALA A 4 -14.67 -3.21 3.18
CA ALA A 4 -13.79 -2.83 4.27
C ALA A 4 -13.28 -1.41 4.04
N HIS A 5 -13.47 -0.54 5.03
CA HIS A 5 -12.88 0.78 5.03
C HIS A 5 -11.43 0.70 5.55
N TRP A 6 -10.50 1.37 4.89
CA TRP A 6 -9.09 1.40 5.27
C TRP A 6 -8.71 2.82 5.67
N THR A 7 -8.31 3.00 6.92
CA THR A 7 -7.69 4.24 7.39
C THR A 7 -6.19 4.19 7.17
N VAL A 8 -5.53 5.35 7.10
CA VAL A 8 -4.06 5.45 6.96
C VAL A 8 -3.33 4.68 8.07
N LYS A 9 -3.87 4.69 9.31
CA LYS A 9 -3.30 3.94 10.44
C LYS A 9 -3.34 2.43 10.21
N GLU A 10 -4.44 1.91 9.69
CA GLU A 10 -4.61 0.49 9.37
C GLU A 10 -3.73 0.07 8.20
N GLU A 11 -3.67 0.89 7.14
CA GLU A 11 -2.79 0.66 5.99
C GLU A 11 -1.32 0.60 6.40
N THR A 12 -0.89 1.55 7.23
CA THR A 12 0.48 1.60 7.76
C THR A 12 0.78 0.37 8.61
N ALA A 13 -0.14 -0.04 9.49
CA ALA A 13 0.04 -1.24 10.30
C ALA A 13 0.07 -2.53 9.46
N PHE A 14 -0.75 -2.60 8.41
CA PHE A 14 -0.76 -3.73 7.47
C PHE A 14 0.57 -3.84 6.71
N LEU A 15 1.05 -2.74 6.14
CA LEU A 15 2.35 -2.70 5.47
C LEU A 15 3.50 -3.05 6.41
N GLY A 16 3.49 -2.52 7.64
CA GLY A 16 4.50 -2.87 8.66
C GLY A 16 4.47 -4.34 9.04
N PHE A 17 3.28 -4.94 9.16
CA PHE A 17 3.14 -6.38 9.41
C PHE A 17 3.75 -7.20 8.27
N LEU A 18 3.44 -6.87 7.01
CA LEU A 18 3.98 -7.54 5.84
C LEU A 18 5.50 -7.37 5.75
N GLN A 19 6.01 -6.17 6.00
CA GLN A 19 7.45 -5.89 5.99
C GLN A 19 8.20 -6.76 7.01
N GLY A 20 7.66 -6.93 8.22
CA GLY A 20 8.22 -7.83 9.23
C GLY A 20 8.22 -9.31 8.85
N LYS A 21 7.44 -9.69 7.82
CA LYS A 21 7.41 -11.06 7.28
C LYS A 21 8.31 -11.24 6.05
N LEU A 22 8.76 -10.16 5.39
CA LEU A 22 9.53 -10.22 4.14
C LEU A 22 10.80 -11.07 4.25
N SER A 23 11.48 -11.08 5.40
CA SER A 23 12.68 -11.90 5.62
C SER A 23 12.43 -13.41 5.45
N LYS A 24 11.17 -13.84 5.47
CA LYS A 24 10.74 -15.24 5.30
C LYS A 24 10.31 -15.59 3.87
N PHE A 25 10.19 -14.61 2.98
CA PHE A 25 9.72 -14.78 1.60
C PHE A 25 10.76 -14.23 0.63
N SER A 26 11.64 -15.12 0.16
CA SER A 26 12.71 -14.78 -0.81
C SER A 26 12.16 -14.33 -2.17
N ASP A 27 10.91 -14.69 -2.49
CA ASP A 27 10.23 -14.35 -3.75
C ASP A 27 9.30 -13.13 -3.63
N GLY A 28 9.15 -12.55 -2.43
CA GLY A 28 8.25 -11.42 -2.18
C GLY A 28 6.76 -11.75 -2.36
N ASN A 29 6.37 -13.02 -2.43
CA ASN A 29 4.98 -13.44 -2.60
C ASN A 29 4.41 -14.01 -1.30
N PHE A 30 3.54 -13.22 -0.68
CA PHE A 30 2.74 -13.66 0.47
C PHE A 30 1.71 -14.69 0.03
N ARG A 31 1.56 -15.76 0.82
CA ARG A 31 0.58 -16.82 0.57
C ARG A 31 -0.64 -16.61 1.48
N LYS A 32 -1.62 -17.50 1.35
CA LYS A 32 -2.86 -17.44 2.15
C LYS A 32 -2.60 -17.36 3.67
N PRO A 33 -1.69 -18.15 4.27
CA PRO A 33 -1.46 -18.11 5.72
C PRO A 33 -1.03 -16.72 6.22
N GLU A 34 -0.23 -16.00 5.44
CA GLU A 34 0.26 -14.67 5.80
C GLU A 34 -0.85 -13.63 5.75
N PHE A 35 -1.73 -13.70 4.75
CA PHE A 35 -2.89 -12.83 4.67
C PHE A 35 -3.92 -13.15 5.76
N THR A 36 -4.10 -14.42 6.13
CA THR A 36 -4.92 -14.80 7.28
C THR A 36 -4.33 -14.24 8.58
N ALA A 37 -3.02 -14.37 8.78
CA ALA A 37 -2.36 -13.82 9.96
C ALA A 37 -2.44 -12.28 10.01
N ALA A 38 -2.30 -11.61 8.86
CA ALA A 38 -2.46 -10.17 8.76
C ALA A 38 -3.89 -9.71 9.06
N ALA A 39 -4.90 -10.42 8.54
CA ALA A 39 -6.31 -10.16 8.83
C ALA A 39 -6.58 -10.26 10.34
N ASN A 40 -6.13 -11.34 10.97
CA ASN A 40 -6.26 -11.53 12.42
C ASN A 40 -5.55 -10.44 13.22
N PHE A 41 -4.32 -10.07 12.81
CA PHE A 41 -3.58 -8.96 13.42
C PHE A 41 -4.34 -7.63 13.32
N LEU A 42 -4.89 -7.32 12.15
CA LEU A 42 -5.65 -6.10 11.92
C LEU A 42 -6.94 -6.08 12.74
N MET A 43 -7.69 -7.18 12.78
CA MET A 43 -8.92 -7.27 13.56
C MET A 43 -8.66 -7.16 15.08
N ALA A 44 -7.55 -7.73 15.56
CA ALA A 44 -7.17 -7.62 16.97
C ALA A 44 -6.72 -6.20 17.34
N LYS A 45 -6.02 -5.51 16.44
CA LYS A 45 -5.48 -4.17 16.69
C LYS A 45 -6.48 -3.04 16.42
N PHE A 46 -7.38 -3.26 15.47
CA PHE A 46 -8.38 -2.31 15.00
C PHE A 46 -9.75 -3.00 14.99
N PRO A 47 -10.45 -3.02 16.13
CA PRO A 47 -11.80 -3.54 16.20
C PRO A 47 -12.71 -2.83 15.20
N LEU A 48 -13.74 -3.53 14.71
CA LEU A 48 -14.70 -2.95 13.79
C LEU A 48 -15.32 -1.68 14.37
N CYS A 49 -15.14 -0.56 13.69
CA CYS A 49 -15.79 0.70 14.02
C CYS A 49 -16.99 0.92 13.11
N SER A 50 -18.02 1.54 13.68
CA SER A 50 -19.12 2.11 12.89
C SER A 50 -18.62 3.37 12.20
N ILE A 51 -18.86 3.47 10.89
CA ILE A 51 -18.59 4.64 10.07
C ILE A 51 -19.95 5.16 9.62
N ASN A 52 -20.26 6.41 9.98
CA ASN A 52 -21.54 7.06 9.66
C ASN A 52 -22.78 6.26 10.08
N GLY A 53 -22.70 5.54 11.22
CA GLY A 53 -23.81 4.73 11.73
C GLY A 53 -23.87 3.31 11.15
N GLU A 54 -23.01 2.96 10.19
CA GLU A 54 -22.91 1.60 9.65
C GLU A 54 -21.63 0.88 10.08
N MET A 55 -21.75 -0.38 10.49
CA MET A 55 -20.58 -1.24 10.70
C MET A 55 -19.81 -1.45 9.39
N ALA A 56 -18.52 -1.10 9.40
CA ALA A 56 -17.61 -1.34 8.29
C ALA A 56 -17.43 -2.85 8.04
N GLY A 57 -17.07 -3.21 6.80
CA GLY A 57 -16.73 -4.60 6.47
C GLY A 57 -15.43 -5.06 7.13
N GLU A 58 -15.38 -6.34 7.51
CA GLU A 58 -14.18 -6.98 8.04
C GLU A 58 -13.02 -6.99 7.04
N LYS A 59 -11.80 -6.84 7.56
CA LYS A 59 -10.56 -6.95 6.79
C LYS A 59 -10.16 -8.42 6.65
N THR A 60 -10.94 -9.17 5.87
CA THR A 60 -10.66 -10.58 5.60
C THR A 60 -9.36 -10.79 4.83
N LEU A 61 -8.93 -12.05 4.68
CA LEU A 61 -7.75 -12.41 3.90
C LEU A 61 -7.85 -11.91 2.43
N GLU A 62 -9.04 -11.96 1.83
CA GLU A 62 -9.26 -11.48 0.46
C GLU A 62 -9.10 -9.96 0.39
N MET A 63 -9.61 -9.23 1.40
CA MET A 63 -9.46 -7.77 1.46
C MET A 63 -7.99 -7.37 1.63
N CYS A 64 -7.23 -8.09 2.46
CA CYS A 64 -5.79 -7.86 2.62
C CYS A 64 -5.03 -8.11 1.31
N ASN A 65 -5.34 -9.19 0.59
CA ASN A 65 -4.74 -9.49 -0.71
C ASN A 65 -5.08 -8.42 -1.76
N CYS A 66 -6.35 -8.05 -1.90
CA CYS A 66 -6.78 -6.97 -2.78
C CYS A 66 -6.11 -5.64 -2.44
N LYS A 67 -5.95 -5.34 -1.15
CA LYS A 67 -5.31 -4.10 -0.70
C LYS A 67 -3.82 -4.07 -1.06
N LEU A 68 -3.10 -5.17 -0.88
CA LEU A 68 -1.70 -5.25 -1.30
C LEU A 68 -1.53 -5.06 -2.81
N LYS A 69 -2.42 -5.65 -3.63
CA LYS A 69 -2.42 -5.43 -5.08
C LYS A 69 -2.63 -3.94 -5.43
N SER A 70 -3.56 -3.27 -4.76
CA SER A 70 -3.79 -1.83 -4.93
C SER A 70 -2.56 -0.99 -4.56
N PHE A 71 -1.83 -1.35 -3.50
CA PHE A 71 -0.57 -0.68 -3.16
C PHE A 71 0.50 -0.88 -4.22
N ARG A 72 0.68 -2.11 -4.73
CA ARG A 72 1.63 -2.39 -5.82
C ARG A 72 1.29 -1.58 -7.06
N GLN A 73 0.01 -1.50 -7.44
CA GLN A 73 -0.41 -0.70 -8.59
C GLN A 73 -0.11 0.78 -8.38
N SER A 74 -0.44 1.33 -7.21
CA SER A 74 -0.18 2.74 -6.90
C SER A 74 1.31 3.07 -6.93
N TYR A 75 2.14 2.17 -6.40
CA TYR A 75 3.60 2.28 -6.47
C TYR A 75 4.09 2.29 -7.92
N HIS A 76 3.64 1.35 -8.75
CA HIS A 76 4.03 1.31 -10.17
C HIS A 76 3.59 2.56 -10.92
N ASN A 77 2.38 3.06 -10.69
CA ASN A 77 1.92 4.31 -11.31
C ASN A 77 2.83 5.49 -10.95
N VAL A 78 3.30 5.58 -9.69
CA VAL A 78 4.24 6.64 -9.26
C VAL A 78 5.61 6.46 -9.92
N VAL A 79 6.09 5.22 -10.06
CA VAL A 79 7.35 4.92 -10.76
C VAL A 79 7.25 5.27 -12.24
N ASP A 80 6.17 4.90 -12.91
CA ASP A 80 5.94 5.20 -14.32
C ASP A 80 5.81 6.70 -14.55
N LEU A 81 5.07 7.40 -13.67
CA LEU A 81 4.98 8.85 -13.69
C LEU A 81 6.37 9.48 -13.54
N LYS A 82 7.17 9.02 -12.56
CA LYS A 82 8.53 9.51 -12.35
C LYS A 82 9.41 9.32 -13.59
N ASN A 83 9.32 8.14 -14.22
CA ASN A 83 10.10 7.82 -15.41
C ASN A 83 9.66 8.63 -16.64
N ALA A 84 8.36 8.87 -16.81
CA ALA A 84 7.82 9.64 -17.93
C ALA A 84 8.02 11.16 -17.76
N SER A 85 7.97 11.66 -16.52
CA SER A 85 8.12 13.09 -16.20
C SER A 85 9.56 13.59 -16.20
N GLY A 86 10.54 12.69 -16.07
CA GLY A 86 11.91 13.10 -15.75
C GLY A 86 12.04 13.75 -14.37
N PHE A 87 11.06 13.54 -13.48
CA PHE A 87 11.18 14.00 -12.09
C PHE A 87 12.33 13.29 -11.39
N MET A 88 13.26 14.08 -10.88
CA MET A 88 14.30 13.64 -9.98
C MET A 88 14.11 14.25 -8.60
N TYR A 89 14.54 13.50 -7.59
CA TYR A 89 14.69 14.01 -6.24
C TYR A 89 16.09 13.67 -5.76
N CYS A 90 16.81 14.68 -5.28
CA CYS A 90 18.15 14.56 -4.74
C CYS A 90 18.20 15.30 -3.40
N ASN A 91 18.70 14.66 -2.34
CA ASN A 91 18.77 15.29 -1.00
C ASN A 91 19.54 16.63 -0.99
N LYS A 92 20.46 16.86 -1.95
CA LYS A 92 21.22 18.11 -2.08
C LYS A 92 20.48 19.18 -2.89
N LEU A 93 19.72 18.76 -3.92
CA LEU A 93 19.14 19.66 -4.92
C LEU A 93 17.62 19.79 -4.80
N GLY A 94 16.98 19.01 -3.91
CA GLY A 94 15.54 18.92 -3.79
C GLY A 94 14.89 18.20 -4.97
N ALA A 95 13.64 18.57 -5.24
CA ALA A 95 12.90 18.10 -6.41
C ALA A 95 13.31 18.90 -7.66
N GLY A 96 13.52 18.21 -8.78
CA GLY A 96 13.89 18.82 -10.05
C GLY A 96 13.42 18.00 -11.25
N ILE A 97 13.59 18.55 -12.45
CA ILE A 97 13.33 17.88 -13.73
C ILE A 97 14.68 17.68 -14.42
N VAL A 98 14.91 16.50 -14.99
CA VAL A 98 16.11 16.22 -15.79
C VAL A 98 16.07 17.05 -17.07
N ASP A 99 17.17 17.71 -17.43
CA ASP A 99 17.21 18.68 -18.54
C ASP A 99 16.80 18.04 -19.88
N ASP A 100 17.09 16.76 -20.10
CA ASP A 100 16.68 15.97 -21.28
C ASP A 100 15.15 15.78 -21.41
N THR A 101 14.38 16.09 -20.38
CA THR A 101 12.90 15.98 -20.36
C THR A 101 12.18 17.31 -20.33
N LYS A 102 12.91 18.43 -20.50
CA LYS A 102 12.37 19.79 -20.42
C LYS A 102 11.27 20.05 -21.46
N GLU A 103 11.38 19.44 -22.64
CA GLU A 103 10.39 19.54 -23.73
C GLU A 103 9.02 18.96 -23.37
N ILE A 104 8.94 18.05 -22.39
CA ILE A 104 7.68 17.49 -21.89
C ILE A 104 6.91 18.53 -21.05
N TRP A 105 7.61 19.56 -20.55
CA TRP A 105 7.10 20.52 -19.57
C TRP A 105 6.99 21.97 -20.10
N THR A 106 7.55 22.28 -21.27
CA THR A 106 7.38 23.55 -21.99
C THR A 106 6.16 23.52 -22.90
#